data_AF-A0A433PC27-F1
#
_entry.id   AF-A0A433PC27-F1
#
_cell.length_a   1.000
_cell.length_b   1.000
_cell.length_c   1.000
_cell.angle_alpha   90.00
_cell.angle_beta   90.00
_cell.angle_gamma   90.00
#
_symmetry.space_group_name_H-M   'P 1'
#
loop_
_entity.id
_entity.type
_entity.pdbx_description
1 polymer ?
#
loop_
_entity_poly.entity_id
_entity_poly.type
_entity_poly.pdbx_seq_one_letter_code
_entity_poly.pdbx_strand_id
1 'polypeptide(L)'
;LENFKQLAEGGFAKVFRAQINISSEVHDVAAKELPHTMISELVLNVYLSRSVQSVNNAPTMEVIGLSQHPDTGLYLMIMQFADMGTLENRPCDCDGDW
;
A
#
# COMPACT_ATOMS: atom_id res chain seq x y z
N LEU A 1 13.57 -14.96 0.71
CA LEU A 1 13.05 -13.61 0.41
C LEU A 1 13.26 -12.74 1.64
N GLU A 2 14.40 -12.07 1.80
CA GLU A 2 14.62 -11.16 2.94
C GLU A 2 13.84 -9.83 2.79
N ASN A 3 13.37 -9.54 1.58
CA ASN A 3 12.72 -8.28 1.21
C ASN A 3 11.20 -8.35 1.23
N PHE A 4 10.58 -9.33 1.88
CA PHE A 4 9.12 -9.45 2.01
C PHE A 4 8.77 -9.79 3.46
N LYS A 5 8.31 -8.80 4.23
CA LYS A 5 8.06 -8.95 5.67
C LYS A 5 6.66 -8.46 6.02
N GLN A 6 5.89 -9.29 6.72
CA GLN A 6 4.58 -8.87 7.23
C GLN A 6 4.75 -7.74 8.25
N LEU A 7 4.00 -6.66 8.05
CA LEU A 7 3.95 -5.48 8.93
C LEU A 7 2.74 -5.52 9.85
N ALA A 8 1.59 -5.88 9.29
CA ALA A 8 0.31 -5.83 9.99
C ALA A 8 -0.68 -6.85 9.42
N GLU A 9 -1.67 -7.18 10.24
CA GLU A 9 -2.82 -8.00 9.87
C GLU A 9 -4.08 -7.35 10.44
N GLY A 10 -5.04 -7.10 9.56
CA GLY A 10 -6.38 -6.65 9.94
C GLY A 10 -7.42 -7.72 9.62
N GLY A 11 -8.69 -7.45 9.93
CA GLY A 11 -9.77 -8.41 9.68
C GLY A 11 -10.01 -8.76 8.20
N PHE A 12 -9.43 -8.00 7.28
CA PHE A 12 -9.67 -8.13 5.83
C PHE A 12 -8.42 -8.39 5.01
N ALA A 13 -7.23 -8.10 5.53
CA ALA A 13 -6.01 -8.12 4.72
C ALA A 13 -4.77 -8.25 5.60
N LYS A 14 -3.71 -8.78 4.99
CA LYS A 14 -2.35 -8.69 5.51
C LYS A 14 -1.59 -7.64 4.72
N VAL A 15 -0.73 -6.90 5.42
CA VAL A 15 0.14 -5.90 4.78
C VAL A 15 1.58 -6.29 5.02
N PHE A 16 2.35 -6.26 3.94
CA PHE A 16 3.77 -6.60 3.92
C PHE A 16 4.57 -5.38 3.47
N ARG A 17 5.77 -5.21 4.03
CA ARG A 17 6.82 -4.38 3.42
C ARG A 17 7.48 -5.22 2.34
N ALA A 18 7.61 -4.65 1.15
CA ALA A 18 8.35 -5.25 0.06
C ALA A 18 9.33 -4.24 -0.56
N GLN A 19 10.26 -4.74 -1.36
CA GLN A 19 11.11 -3.90 -2.21
C GLN A 19 10.91 -4.26 -3.67
N ILE A 20 10.76 -3.26 -4.52
CA ILE A 20 10.67 -3.41 -5.98
C ILE A 20 11.74 -2.56 -6.66
N ASN A 21 12.18 -3.01 -7.83
CA ASN A 21 13.11 -2.25 -8.66
C ASN A 21 12.31 -1.53 -9.76
N ILE A 22 12.33 -0.20 -9.73
CA ILE A 22 11.75 0.65 -10.77
C ILE A 22 12.89 1.49 -11.33
N SER A 23 13.10 1.44 -12.65
CA SER A 23 14.11 2.29 -13.33
C SER A 23 15.53 2.17 -12.77
N SER A 24 15.93 0.99 -12.27
CA SER A 24 17.22 0.72 -11.61
C SER A 24 17.37 1.27 -10.19
N GLU A 25 16.30 1.79 -9.60
CA GLU A 25 16.24 2.20 -8.21
C GLU A 25 15.38 1.23 -7.38
N VAL A 26 15.81 0.95 -6.15
CA VAL A 26 15.08 0.09 -5.22
C VAL A 26 14.18 0.95 -4.36
N HIS A 27 12.87 0.69 -4.44
CA HIS A 27 11.87 1.40 -3.65
C HIS A 27 11.20 0.45 -2.66
N ASP A 28 11.06 0.91 -1.41
CA ASP A 28 10.18 0.28 -0.44
C ASP A 28 8.71 0.51 -0.85
N VAL A 29 7.92 -0.55 -0.77
CA VAL A 29 6.49 -0.54 -1.08
C VAL A 29 5.71 -1.29 -0.01
N ALA A 30 4.43 -0.93 0.12
CA ALA A 30 3.46 -1.70 0.87
C ALA A 30 2.76 -2.68 -0.08
N ALA A 31 2.78 -3.97 0.23
CA ALA A 31 2.03 -4.99 -0.48
C ALA A 31 0.84 -5.43 0.39
N LYS A 32 -0.38 -5.11 -0.03
CA LYS A 32 -1.61 -5.53 0.65
C LYS A 32 -2.12 -6.81 0.00
N GLU A 33 -2.10 -7.90 0.74
CA GLU A 33 -2.65 -9.19 0.30
C GLU A 33 -4.16 -9.22 0.51
N LEU A 34 -4.89 -9.47 -0.57
CA LEU A 34 -6.35 -9.47 -0.62
C LEU A 34 -6.89 -10.81 -1.13
N PRO A 35 -7.91 -11.39 -0.46
CA PRO A 35 -8.59 -12.56 -0.97
C PRO A 35 -9.34 -12.22 -2.26
N HIS A 36 -9.52 -13.21 -3.13
CA HIS A 36 -10.20 -13.00 -4.42
C HIS A 36 -11.64 -12.50 -4.30
N THR A 37 -12.30 -12.77 -3.17
CA THR A 37 -13.64 -12.25 -2.85
C THR A 37 -13.69 -10.73 -2.71
N MET A 38 -12.54 -10.05 -2.57
CA MET A 38 -12.43 -8.59 -2.44
C MET A 38 -11.96 -7.91 -3.73
N ILE A 39 -12.21 -8.51 -4.90
CA ILE A 39 -11.79 -7.90 -6.18
C ILE A 39 -12.40 -6.51 -6.42
N SER A 40 -13.62 -6.25 -5.95
CA SER A 40 -14.27 -4.93 -6.06
C SER A 40 -13.50 -3.84 -5.31
N GLU A 41 -12.94 -4.16 -4.14
CA GLU A 41 -12.11 -3.25 -3.36
C GLU A 41 -10.80 -2.94 -4.09
N LEU A 42 -10.19 -3.96 -4.71
CA LEU A 42 -8.99 -3.77 -5.52
C LEU A 42 -9.25 -2.83 -6.70
N VAL A 43 -10.34 -3.07 -7.44
CA VAL A 43 -10.72 -2.26 -8.60
C VAL A 43 -11.01 -0.82 -8.20
N LEU A 44 -11.73 -0.59 -7.10
CA LEU A 44 -12.03 0.74 -6.58
C LEU A 44 -10.76 1.49 -6.20
N ASN A 45 -9.84 0.85 -5.48
CA ASN A 45 -8.58 1.48 -5.06
C ASN A 45 -7.69 1.85 -6.26
N VAL A 46 -7.62 1.01 -7.29
CA VAL A 46 -6.90 1.33 -8.53
C VAL A 46 -7.56 2.51 -9.26
N TYR A 47 -8.89 2.54 -9.31
CA TYR A 47 -9.63 3.64 -9.93
C TYR A 47 -9.38 4.97 -9.21
N LEU A 48 -9.52 4.97 -7.88
CA LEU A 48 -9.26 6.14 -7.03
C LEU A 48 -7.81 6.60 -7.17
N SER A 49 -6.84 5.69 -7.07
CA SER A 49 -5.43 6.05 -7.21
C SER A 49 -5.12 6.77 -8.51
N ARG A 50 -5.76 6.40 -9.63
CA ARG A 50 -5.54 7.05 -10.93
C ARG A 50 -6.33 8.34 -11.10
N SER A 51 -7.53 8.42 -10.55
CA SER A 51 -8.36 9.62 -10.68
C SER A 51 -7.75 10.80 -9.92
N VAL A 52 -7.03 10.53 -8.83
CA VAL A 52 -6.50 11.59 -7.96
C VAL A 52 -5.07 12.02 -8.34
N GLN A 53 -4.35 11.29 -9.22
CA GLN A 53 -3.10 11.78 -9.82
C GLN A 53 -3.27 13.09 -10.61
N SER A 54 -4.51 13.48 -10.96
CA SER A 54 -4.85 14.77 -11.56
C SER A 54 -4.84 15.95 -10.58
N VAL A 55 -4.78 15.71 -9.27
CA VAL A 55 -4.91 16.74 -8.22
C VAL A 55 -3.76 16.55 -7.24
N ASN A 56 -2.86 17.53 -7.13
CA ASN A 56 -1.57 17.44 -6.42
C ASN A 56 -1.61 17.08 -4.91
N ASN A 57 -2.75 16.69 -4.34
CA ASN A 57 -2.93 16.30 -2.93
C ASN A 57 -3.98 15.18 -2.81
N ALA A 58 -3.67 13.99 -3.34
CA ALA A 58 -4.56 12.85 -3.16
C ALA A 58 -4.56 12.39 -1.69
N PRO A 59 -5.73 12.24 -1.03
CA PRO A 59 -5.79 11.68 0.33
C PRO A 59 -5.59 10.16 0.35
N THR A 60 -5.26 9.55 -0.80
CA THR A 60 -5.12 8.09 -0.98
C THR A 60 -3.68 7.75 -1.37
N MET A 61 -3.16 6.65 -0.84
CA MET A 61 -1.88 6.09 -1.28
C MET A 61 -1.94 5.65 -2.74
N GLU A 62 -0.89 5.95 -3.48
CA GLU A 62 -0.77 5.54 -4.87
C GLU A 62 -0.63 4.03 -4.99
N VAL A 63 -1.43 3.43 -5.88
CA VAL A 63 -1.27 2.06 -6.34
C VAL A 63 -0.27 2.04 -7.48
N ILE A 64 0.92 1.51 -7.20
CA ILE A 64 2.04 1.41 -8.14
C ILE A 64 1.82 0.24 -9.11
N GLY A 65 1.27 -0.87 -8.62
CA GLY A 65 1.09 -2.07 -9.43
C GLY A 65 0.29 -3.17 -8.76
N LEU A 66 0.09 -4.25 -9.50
CA LEU A 66 -0.63 -5.45 -9.06
C LEU A 66 0.25 -6.67 -9.27
N SER A 67 0.19 -7.62 -8.34
CA SER A 67 0.88 -8.90 -8.42
C SER A 67 0.04 -10.00 -7.75
N GLN A 68 0.59 -11.21 -7.66
CA GLN A 68 0.01 -12.32 -6.90
C GLN A 68 1.04 -12.88 -5.93
N HIS A 69 0.59 -13.25 -4.74
CA HIS A 69 1.46 -13.91 -3.78
C HIS A 69 1.79 -15.32 -4.30
N PRO A 70 3.07 -15.71 -4.44
CA PRO A 70 3.45 -16.96 -5.10
C PRO A 70 2.93 -18.21 -4.37
N ASP A 71 2.94 -18.18 -3.03
CA ASP A 71 2.51 -19.33 -2.23
C ASP A 71 0.99 -19.45 -2.07
N THR A 72 0.27 -18.33 -1.93
CA THR A 72 -1.18 -18.33 -1.63
C THR A 72 -2.05 -18.09 -2.88
N GLY A 73 -1.48 -17.55 -3.96
CA GLY A 73 -2.21 -17.13 -5.15
C GLY A 73 -3.13 -15.92 -4.95
N LEU A 74 -3.13 -15.31 -3.76
CA LEU A 74 -3.94 -14.14 -3.45
C LEU A 74 -3.40 -12.88 -4.14
N TYR A 75 -4.26 -11.88 -4.32
CA TYR A 75 -3.85 -10.64 -4.98
C TYR A 75 -2.93 -9.84 -4.07
N LEU A 76 -1.87 -9.29 -4.63
CA LEU A 76 -1.03 -8.29 -3.99
C LEU A 76 -1.26 -6.94 -4.66
N MET A 77 -1.85 -6.01 -3.92
CA MET A 77 -1.91 -4.61 -4.32
C MET A 77 -0.64 -3.91 -3.83
N ILE A 78 0.19 -3.46 -4.78
CA ILE A 78 1.47 -2.80 -4.50
C ILE A 78 1.24 -1.29 -4.46
N MET A 79 1.53 -0.69 -3.32
CA MET A 79 1.26 0.72 -3.03
C MET A 79 2.52 1.44 -2.55
N GLN A 80 2.51 2.76 -2.64
CA GLN A 80 3.52 3.60 -1.99
C GLN A 80 3.65 3.24 -0.51
N PHE A 81 4.89 3.13 -0.04
CA PHE A 81 5.16 2.89 1.38
C PHE A 81 5.11 4.20 2.16
N ALA A 82 4.27 4.25 3.20
CA ALA A 82 4.23 5.37 4.15
C ALA A 82 5.28 5.13 5.26
N ASP A 83 6.44 5.74 5.09
CA ASP A 83 7.60 5.62 5.98
C ASP A 83 7.37 6.18 7.39
N MET A 84 6.50 7.18 7.53
CA MET A 84 6.13 7.79 8.82
C MET A 84 5.11 6.98 9.64
N GLY A 85 4.66 5.82 9.14
CA GLY A 85 3.78 4.92 9.87
C GLY A 85 2.33 5.40 9.97
N THR A 86 1.64 5.00 11.04
CA THR A 86 0.20 5.26 11.25
C THR A 86 -0.03 6.54 12.06
N LEU A 87 -1.17 7.21 11.81
CA LEU A 87 -1.55 8.42 12.55
C LEU A 87 -1.76 8.18 14.06
N GLU A 88 -2.14 6.96 14.46
CA GLU A 88 -2.32 6.58 15.87
C GLU A 88 -1.03 6.76 16.70
N ASN A 89 0.13 6.58 16.06
CA ASN A 89 1.44 6.72 16.69
C ASN A 89 2.07 8.09 16.44
N ARG A 90 1.36 9.00 15.76
CA ARG A 90 1.86 10.34 15.53
C ARG A 90 1.76 11.12 16.85
N PRO A 91 2.87 11.64 17.40
CA PRO A 91 2.80 12.48 18.59
C PRO A 91 1.89 13.67 18.33
N CYS A 92 1.12 14.07 19.35
CA CYS A 92 0.28 15.26 19.25
C CYS A 92 1.17 16.50 19.09
N ASP A 93 1.07 17.15 17.94
CA ASP A 93 1.70 18.44 17.69
C ASP A 93 0.68 19.51 18.04
N CYS A 94 0.80 20.09 19.24
CA CYS A 94 -0.13 21.10 19.76
C CYS A 94 -0.08 22.42 18.95
N ASP A 95 0.93 22.58 18.10
CA ASP A 95 1.25 23.81 17.37
C ASP A 95 1.17 23.64 15.82
N GLY A 96 0.72 22.48 15.33
CA GLY A 96 0.66 22.20 13.89
C GLY A 96 -0.69 22.58 13.27
N ASP A 97 -0.70 23.58 12.40
CA ASP A 97 -1.81 23.79 11.44
C ASP A 97 -2.01 22.51 10.61
N TRP A 98 -3.24 22.03 10.59
CA TRP A 98 -3.69 20.83 9.88
C TRP A 98 -3.92 21.09 8.38
#